data_AF-A1ASP5-F1
#
_entry.id   AF-A1ASP5-F1
#
_cell.length_a   1.000
_cell.length_b   1.000
_cell.length_c   1.000
_cell.angle_alpha   90.00
_cell.angle_beta   90.00
_cell.angle_gamma   90.00
#
_symmetry.space_group_name_H-M   'P 1'
#
loop_
_entity.id
_entity.type
_entity.pdbx_description
1 polymer ?
#
loop_
_entity_poly.entity_id
_entity_poly.type
_entity_poly.pdbx_seq_one_letter_code
_entity_poly.pdbx_strand_id
1 'polypeptide(L)'
;MRFFSAFLRALGDNIPRIRGVPRLETIDFSRLPKVSKGLVPTYYLSRGAFFRHLLYSSIFHTVKHHSKLFEDTASVILQWGDYRLPRDMSRRRGLFSVAKLSRETVDVKLESDALKSSDGKEISGRKVIYAEHGWLPRSTYQLSSQGCNCRSHVTFESSKEYVRLVGGFEKLKRLKRNLVAGFGDVPVIHAHYVEQPFFLVAQQPKTGNDLVFLKSGASLGGSIQQGKFSTQLGQALIDYVESVPSSCRIIFAQHPGDFHRNRYRVNSCNTMIYAGHGPRTIDLVRHVNCRGVIAINSNILHEALLWQRPVLALGEMQAGPAVESPFSGKLQDFLRAGGKQSNCAELRDQYLAMLFAYQWTLSDLQEPLILREILRDVDGLVPCTVRREYGSCL
;
A
#
# COMPACT_ATOMS: atom_id res chain seq x y z
N MET A 1 20.98 -1.12 -12.56
CA MET A 1 20.19 -2.31 -12.14
C MET A 1 20.98 -3.60 -11.84
N ARG A 2 22.21 -3.81 -12.37
CA ARG A 2 23.00 -5.02 -12.05
C ARG A 2 23.53 -5.09 -10.60
N PHE A 3 23.67 -3.95 -9.91
CA PHE A 3 24.10 -3.89 -8.51
C PHE A 3 23.08 -4.42 -7.50
N PHE A 4 21.77 -4.25 -7.74
CA PHE A 4 20.72 -4.65 -6.80
C PHE A 4 20.48 -6.17 -6.80
N SER A 5 20.67 -6.84 -7.94
CA SER A 5 20.62 -8.30 -8.03
C SER A 5 21.84 -8.99 -7.41
N ALA A 6 23.02 -8.35 -7.42
CA ALA A 6 24.22 -8.88 -6.78
C ALA A 6 24.13 -8.78 -5.25
N PHE A 7 23.57 -7.68 -4.73
CA PHE A 7 23.36 -7.48 -3.29
C PHE A 7 22.38 -8.52 -2.68
N LEU A 8 21.32 -8.88 -3.40
CA LEU A 8 20.36 -9.90 -2.94
C LEU A 8 20.89 -11.34 -3.05
N ARG A 9 21.83 -11.64 -3.97
CA ARG A 9 22.46 -12.98 -4.06
C ARG A 9 23.53 -13.19 -3.00
N ALA A 10 24.24 -12.14 -2.58
CA ALA A 10 25.25 -12.23 -1.52
C ALA A 10 24.66 -12.57 -0.14
N LEU A 11 23.35 -12.38 0.06
CA LEU A 11 22.63 -12.72 1.30
C LEU A 11 22.05 -14.15 1.30
N GLY A 12 22.25 -14.93 0.23
CA GLY A 12 21.53 -16.18 -0.03
C GLY A 12 22.06 -17.43 0.69
N ASP A 13 23.37 -17.55 0.93
CA ASP A 13 23.94 -18.90 1.04
C ASP A 13 24.57 -19.30 2.39
N ASN A 14 24.45 -18.52 3.46
CA ASN A 14 24.82 -19.00 4.81
C ASN A 14 24.05 -18.27 5.92
N ILE A 15 22.91 -18.81 6.34
CA ILE A 15 22.21 -18.34 7.55
C ILE A 15 21.97 -19.53 8.49
N PRO A 16 22.67 -19.61 9.65
CA PRO A 16 22.34 -20.60 10.66
C PRO A 16 21.00 -20.25 11.32
N ARG A 17 20.12 -21.24 11.45
CA ARG A 17 18.85 -21.11 12.19
C ARG A 17 19.13 -21.06 13.69
N ILE A 18 18.74 -19.99 14.36
CA ILE A 18 18.68 -19.94 15.84
C ILE A 18 17.26 -19.53 16.25
N ARG A 19 16.65 -20.31 17.14
CA ARG A 19 15.34 -20.03 17.75
C ARG A 19 15.48 -18.97 18.85
N GLY A 20 14.62 -17.97 18.81
CA GLY A 20 14.44 -16.96 19.86
C GLY A 20 13.86 -15.69 19.26
N VAL A 21 12.67 -15.29 19.68
CA VAL A 21 12.06 -14.00 19.31
C VAL A 21 12.68 -12.94 20.22
N PRO A 22 13.43 -11.93 19.72
CA PRO A 22 13.81 -10.82 20.56
C PRO A 22 12.64 -9.83 20.64
N ARG A 23 12.42 -9.31 21.86
CA ARG A 23 11.57 -8.14 22.09
C ARG A 23 12.14 -6.94 21.33
N LEU A 24 11.24 -6.14 20.75
CA LEU A 24 11.55 -4.85 20.13
C LEU A 24 12.07 -3.88 21.20
N GLU A 25 13.36 -3.61 21.19
CA GLU A 25 13.99 -2.52 21.94
C GLU A 25 14.37 -1.36 21.02
N THR A 26 14.24 -0.15 21.57
CA THR A 26 14.51 1.14 20.96
C THR A 26 15.99 1.28 20.58
N ILE A 27 16.31 1.79 19.39
CA ILE A 27 17.70 1.99 18.94
C ILE A 27 18.14 3.43 19.27
N ASP A 28 19.15 3.57 20.14
CA ASP A 28 19.93 4.78 20.38
C ASP A 28 21.23 4.71 19.56
N PHE A 29 21.38 5.60 18.57
CA PHE A 29 22.52 5.63 17.65
C PHE A 29 23.76 6.35 18.21
N SER A 30 23.66 6.98 19.39
CA SER A 30 24.81 7.64 20.05
C SER A 30 25.73 6.66 20.79
N ARG A 31 25.30 5.40 20.95
CA ARG A 31 26.02 4.33 21.65
C ARG A 31 26.53 3.21 20.74
N LEU A 32 26.52 3.39 19.42
CA LEU A 32 27.16 2.43 18.53
C LEU A 32 28.68 2.46 18.79
N PRO A 33 29.33 1.31 19.08
CA PRO A 33 30.77 1.23 19.10
C PRO A 33 31.27 1.72 17.74
N LYS A 34 32.33 2.54 17.72
CA LYS A 34 33.07 2.83 16.49
C LYS A 34 33.36 1.50 15.81
N VAL A 35 32.74 1.26 14.66
CA VAL A 35 32.82 -0.01 13.95
C VAL A 35 34.26 -0.22 13.51
N SER A 36 35.00 -1.00 14.29
CA SER A 36 36.13 -1.76 13.79
C SER A 36 35.64 -2.62 12.64
N LYS A 37 36.41 -2.64 11.55
CA LYS A 37 36.08 -3.34 10.31
C LYS A 37 35.60 -4.78 10.59
N GLY A 38 34.36 -5.08 10.21
CA GLY A 38 33.83 -6.44 10.14
C GLY A 38 32.76 -6.76 11.17
N LEU A 39 31.52 -6.37 10.89
CA LEU A 39 30.26 -7.09 11.21
C LEU A 39 29.09 -6.13 10.95
N VAL A 40 28.32 -6.39 9.89
CA VAL A 40 27.07 -5.66 9.60
C VAL A 40 25.94 -6.31 10.41
N PRO A 41 25.25 -5.59 11.32
CA PRO A 41 24.09 -6.14 12.01
C PRO A 41 22.97 -6.38 10.99
N THR A 42 22.46 -7.62 10.93
CA THR A 42 21.32 -7.96 10.07
C THR A 42 20.02 -7.69 10.81
N TYR A 43 19.26 -6.69 10.38
CA TYR A 43 17.96 -6.36 10.98
C TYR A 43 16.82 -7.06 10.22
N TYR A 44 16.00 -7.83 10.93
CA TYR A 44 14.76 -8.40 10.38
C TYR A 44 13.63 -7.36 10.49
N LEU A 45 13.53 -6.48 9.50
CA LEU A 45 12.38 -5.58 9.36
C LEU A 45 11.26 -6.33 8.62
N SER A 46 10.03 -6.30 9.16
CA SER A 46 8.86 -6.64 8.34
C SER A 46 8.85 -5.74 7.10
N ARG A 47 8.43 -6.25 5.94
CA ARG A 47 8.54 -5.52 4.66
C ARG A 47 8.06 -4.07 4.78
N GLY A 48 6.92 -3.81 5.44
CA GLY A 48 6.42 -2.45 5.65
C GLY A 48 7.34 -1.55 6.50
N ALA A 49 7.96 -2.09 7.55
CA ALA A 49 8.92 -1.33 8.37
C ALA A 49 10.17 -0.94 7.57
N PHE A 50 10.62 -1.79 6.65
CA PHE A 50 11.76 -1.51 5.77
C PHE A 50 11.47 -0.35 4.81
N PHE A 51 10.35 -0.38 4.07
CA PHE A 51 10.01 0.69 3.13
C PHE A 51 9.76 2.03 3.82
N ARG A 52 9.14 2.01 5.00
CA ARG A 52 8.98 3.19 5.85
C ARG A 52 10.34 3.77 6.27
N HIS A 53 11.26 2.91 6.70
CA HIS A 53 12.60 3.35 7.07
C HIS A 53 13.33 3.97 5.88
N LEU A 54 13.29 3.33 4.69
CA LEU A 54 13.89 3.89 3.48
C LEU A 54 13.34 5.27 3.12
N LEU A 55 12.02 5.46 3.22
CA LEU A 55 11.37 6.75 2.99
C LEU A 55 11.97 7.84 3.90
N TYR A 56 11.92 7.59 5.22
CA TYR A 56 12.35 8.57 6.21
C TYR A 56 13.84 8.85 6.14
N SER A 57 14.66 7.81 6.00
CA SER A 57 16.11 7.97 5.86
C SER A 57 16.46 8.77 4.61
N SER A 58 15.79 8.53 3.47
CA SER A 58 16.07 9.28 2.24
C SER A 58 15.75 10.76 2.39
N ILE A 59 14.56 11.08 2.91
CA ILE A 59 14.15 12.46 3.18
C ILE A 59 15.12 13.15 4.14
N PHE A 60 15.47 12.48 5.24
CA PHE A 60 16.40 13.03 6.23
C PHE A 60 17.78 13.30 5.63
N HIS A 61 18.33 12.34 4.87
CA HIS A 61 19.64 12.50 4.24
C HIS A 61 19.61 13.65 3.22
N THR A 62 18.60 13.73 2.36
CA THR A 62 18.49 14.80 1.35
C THR A 62 18.38 16.18 2.00
N VAL A 63 17.53 16.34 3.01
CA VAL A 63 17.43 17.62 3.75
C VAL A 63 18.74 17.96 4.46
N LYS A 64 19.39 16.98 5.09
CA LYS A 64 20.65 17.19 5.81
C LYS A 64 21.78 17.66 4.88
N HIS A 65 21.94 17.02 3.72
CA HIS A 65 23.00 17.33 2.78
C HIS A 65 22.75 18.58 1.94
N HIS A 66 21.49 19.03 1.84
CA HIS A 66 21.08 20.19 1.05
C HIS A 66 20.32 21.24 1.89
N SER A 67 20.68 21.40 3.17
CA SER A 67 19.91 22.18 4.16
C SER A 67 19.55 23.60 3.70
N LYS A 68 20.45 24.28 2.99
CA LYS A 68 20.22 25.62 2.43
C LYS A 68 18.99 25.71 1.51
N LEU A 69 18.69 24.64 0.76
CA LEU A 69 17.52 24.58 -0.13
C LEU A 69 16.20 24.48 0.63
N PHE A 70 16.24 24.11 1.91
CA PHE A 70 15.06 23.87 2.74
C PHE A 70 14.88 24.94 3.84
N GLU A 71 15.71 25.99 3.87
CA GLU A 71 15.64 27.07 4.87
C GLU A 71 14.28 27.81 4.84
N ASP A 72 13.64 27.85 3.68
CA ASP A 72 12.35 28.50 3.46
C ASP A 72 11.16 27.54 3.53
N THR A 73 11.40 26.25 3.79
CA THR A 73 10.34 25.25 3.86
C THR A 73 9.74 25.25 5.27
N ALA A 74 8.41 25.39 5.36
CA ALA A 74 7.71 25.33 6.64
C ALA A 74 7.92 23.96 7.32
N SER A 75 7.83 23.90 8.65
CA SER A 75 7.93 22.65 9.39
C SER A 75 6.83 21.66 8.97
N VAL A 76 7.22 20.47 8.53
CA VAL A 76 6.32 19.39 8.09
C VAL A 76 6.39 18.21 9.04
N ILE A 77 5.24 17.62 9.35
CA ILE A 77 5.13 16.33 10.03
C ILE A 77 4.91 15.27 8.96
N LEU A 78 5.76 14.25 8.94
CA LEU A 78 5.60 13.12 8.02
C LEU A 78 5.05 11.91 8.80
N GLN A 79 3.88 11.43 8.38
CA GLN A 79 3.14 10.38 9.08
C GLN A 79 2.94 9.16 8.18
N TRP A 80 3.42 7.98 8.60
CA TRP A 80 3.18 6.75 7.87
C TRP A 80 1.76 6.20 8.12
N GLY A 81 0.96 6.11 7.08
CA GLY A 81 -0.41 5.59 7.03
C GLY A 81 -1.45 6.52 7.65
N ASP A 82 -2.72 6.28 7.32
CA ASP A 82 -3.88 7.03 7.86
C ASP A 82 -4.28 6.50 9.26
N TYR A 83 -3.38 6.70 10.23
CA TYR A 83 -3.62 6.30 11.61
C TYR A 83 -3.85 7.54 12.48
N ARG A 84 -5.05 8.14 12.38
CA ARG A 84 -5.60 8.82 13.57
C ARG A 84 -5.81 7.73 14.62
N LEU A 85 -4.92 7.67 15.61
CA LEU A 85 -5.14 6.87 16.81
C LEU A 85 -6.44 7.36 17.47
N PRO A 86 -7.29 6.45 17.99
CA PRO A 86 -8.23 6.82 19.03
C PRO A 86 -7.46 7.56 20.14
N ARG A 87 -8.05 8.60 20.72
CA ARG A 87 -7.43 9.49 21.73
C ARG A 87 -6.83 8.74 22.95
N ASP A 88 -7.11 7.45 23.14
CA ASP A 88 -6.74 6.66 24.31
C ASP A 88 -5.54 5.69 24.18
N MET A 89 -4.82 5.65 23.07
CA MET A 89 -3.59 4.83 22.95
C MET A 89 -2.30 5.66 23.01
N SER A 90 -2.19 6.47 24.06
CA SER A 90 -1.06 7.38 24.37
C SER A 90 0.20 6.69 24.92
N ARG A 91 0.39 5.38 24.73
CA ARG A 91 1.62 4.72 25.16
C ARG A 91 2.25 3.94 24.02
N ARG A 92 3.32 4.54 23.49
CA ARG A 92 4.29 4.01 22.52
C ARG A 92 3.86 4.07 21.05
N ARG A 93 4.32 5.12 20.35
CA ARG A 93 4.72 5.11 18.93
C ARG A 93 5.37 6.45 18.56
N GLY A 94 6.53 6.40 17.90
CA GLY A 94 7.30 7.57 17.49
C GLY A 94 6.67 8.33 16.33
N LEU A 95 6.58 9.64 16.48
CA LEU A 95 6.32 10.63 15.44
C LEU A 95 7.65 11.23 14.99
N PHE A 96 7.79 11.55 13.69
CA PHE A 96 8.92 12.32 13.18
C PHE A 96 8.43 13.73 12.84
N SER A 97 9.04 14.73 13.46
CA SER A 97 8.83 16.15 13.18
C SER A 97 10.04 16.65 12.39
N VAL A 98 9.85 17.17 11.18
CA VAL A 98 10.88 17.95 10.49
C VAL A 98 10.83 19.36 11.09
N ALA A 99 11.69 19.61 12.08
CA ALA A 99 11.73 20.88 12.78
C ALA A 99 12.65 21.89 12.09
N LYS A 100 12.25 23.16 12.23
CA LYS A 100 12.88 24.39 11.77
C LYS A 100 14.41 24.38 11.96
N LEU A 101 15.14 24.57 10.87
CA LEU A 101 16.60 24.68 10.82
C LEU A 101 17.04 26.03 11.42
N SER A 102 17.36 26.07 12.72
CA SER A 102 18.20 27.12 13.29
C SER A 102 19.63 26.62 13.43
N ARG A 103 20.57 27.51 13.12
CA ARG A 103 22.01 27.30 13.16
C ARG A 103 22.43 26.74 14.53
N GLU A 104 23.35 25.77 14.49
CA GLU A 104 23.98 25.09 15.62
C GLU A 104 23.24 23.82 16.10
N THR A 105 23.82 22.67 15.74
CA THR A 105 23.50 21.30 16.20
C THR A 105 22.24 20.65 15.62
N VAL A 106 22.44 19.64 14.75
CA VAL A 106 21.38 18.75 14.27
C VAL A 106 21.11 17.68 15.33
N ASP A 107 20.28 18.03 16.33
CA ASP A 107 19.72 17.06 17.26
C ASP A 107 18.36 16.57 16.74
N VAL A 108 18.33 15.32 16.27
CA VAL A 108 17.07 14.61 16.00
C VAL A 108 16.53 14.13 17.35
N LYS A 109 15.71 14.95 18.02
CA LYS A 109 15.00 14.52 19.24
C LYS A 109 13.90 13.52 18.88
N LEU A 110 13.98 12.33 19.49
CA LEU A 110 12.88 11.37 19.59
C LEU A 110 11.87 11.90 20.61
N GLU A 111 10.89 12.69 20.18
CA GLU A 111 9.77 13.06 21.04
C GLU A 111 8.71 11.95 21.00
N SER A 112 8.75 11.09 22.01
CA SER A 112 7.58 10.34 22.44
C SER A 112 6.76 11.23 23.36
N ASP A 113 5.70 11.83 22.83
CA ASP A 113 4.37 11.93 23.46
C ASP A 113 3.55 13.03 22.78
N ALA A 114 2.24 12.78 22.74
CA ALA A 114 1.11 13.69 22.50
C ALA A 114 1.32 14.95 21.62
N LEU A 115 0.39 15.11 20.66
CA LEU A 115 0.03 16.39 20.02
C LEU A 115 -0.54 17.41 21.03
N LYS A 116 0.22 17.75 22.08
CA LYS A 116 -0.01 18.88 22.98
C LYS A 116 1.36 19.41 23.37
N SER A 117 1.59 20.71 23.21
CA SER A 117 2.68 21.36 23.92
C SER A 117 2.49 21.13 25.43
N SER A 118 3.56 21.30 26.21
CA SER A 118 3.54 21.37 27.68
C SER A 118 2.45 22.30 28.26
N ASP A 119 1.90 23.17 27.40
CA ASP A 119 0.95 24.23 27.76
C ASP A 119 -0.47 23.93 27.25
N GLY A 120 -0.73 22.72 26.73
CA GLY A 120 -2.05 22.31 26.24
C GLY A 120 -2.53 23.05 24.99
N LYS A 121 -1.69 23.87 24.34
CA LYS A 121 -2.02 24.53 23.08
C LYS A 121 -1.91 23.53 21.93
N GLU A 122 -2.96 23.49 21.12
CA GLU A 122 -3.00 22.81 19.84
C GLU A 122 -1.85 23.35 18.97
N ILE A 123 -1.06 22.46 18.36
CA ILE A 123 -0.02 22.83 17.39
C ILE A 123 -0.73 23.23 16.09
N SER A 124 -1.46 24.34 16.14
CA SER A 124 -2.05 24.97 14.96
C SER A 124 -0.90 25.49 14.08
N GLY A 125 -0.88 25.09 12.81
CA GLY A 125 0.06 25.61 11.81
C GLY A 125 1.18 24.69 11.32
N ARG A 126 1.29 23.42 11.76
CA ARG A 126 2.21 22.45 11.13
C ARG A 126 1.50 21.63 10.06
N LYS A 127 2.05 21.64 8.84
CA LYS A 127 1.56 20.82 7.73
C LYS A 127 1.86 19.35 7.99
N VAL A 128 0.88 18.46 7.81
CA VAL A 128 1.07 17.01 7.90
C VAL A 128 1.07 16.43 6.48
N ILE A 129 2.03 15.57 6.18
CA ILE A 129 2.06 14.75 4.97
C ILE A 129 1.93 13.30 5.41
N TYR A 130 0.88 12.64 4.95
CA TYR A 130 0.69 11.21 5.10
C TYR A 130 1.46 10.46 4.02
N ALA A 131 2.12 9.39 4.40
CA ALA A 131 2.91 8.54 3.52
C ALA A 131 2.49 7.07 3.65
N GLU A 132 2.38 6.35 2.54
CA GLU A 132 2.11 4.91 2.56
C GLU A 132 2.79 4.26 1.37
N HIS A 133 2.86 2.93 1.35
CA HIS A 133 3.19 2.21 0.13
C HIS A 133 2.31 2.62 -1.04
N GLY A 134 2.93 2.83 -2.20
CA GLY A 134 2.29 2.98 -3.49
C GLY A 134 1.25 1.91 -3.81
N TRP A 135 0.26 2.26 -4.63
CA TRP A 135 -0.71 1.31 -5.17
C TRP A 135 -0.02 0.29 -6.09
N LEU A 136 0.66 0.76 -7.14
CA LEU A 136 1.40 -0.08 -8.10
C LEU A 136 2.67 0.63 -8.66
N PRO A 137 3.87 0.05 -8.58
CA PRO A 137 4.27 -1.07 -7.73
C PRO A 137 4.33 -0.69 -6.25
N ARG A 138 4.31 -1.71 -5.37
CA ARG A 138 4.44 -1.54 -3.90
C ARG A 138 5.81 -1.02 -3.43
N SER A 139 6.77 -0.87 -4.34
CA SER A 139 8.09 -0.26 -4.11
C SER A 139 8.11 1.27 -4.24
N THR A 140 6.97 1.87 -4.56
CA THR A 140 6.79 3.34 -4.59
C THR A 140 6.01 3.79 -3.36
N TYR A 141 5.70 5.09 -3.29
CA TYR A 141 5.07 5.75 -2.17
C TYR A 141 3.89 6.60 -2.63
N GLN A 142 2.83 6.61 -1.82
CA GLN A 142 1.77 7.61 -1.86
C GLN A 142 2.15 8.70 -0.86
N LEU A 143 2.05 9.97 -1.24
CA LEU A 143 2.21 11.11 -0.34
C LEU A 143 1.02 12.05 -0.53
N SER A 144 0.45 12.55 0.55
CA SER A 144 -0.77 13.39 0.50
C SER A 144 -0.98 14.10 1.83
N SER A 145 -1.48 15.33 1.82
CA SER A 145 -1.83 16.05 3.05
C SER A 145 -3.19 15.63 3.63
N GLN A 146 -4.04 15.00 2.83
CA GLN A 146 -5.41 14.61 3.21
C GLN A 146 -5.50 13.22 3.87
N GLY A 147 -4.54 12.35 3.58
CA GLY A 147 -4.55 10.94 3.98
C GLY A 147 -4.00 10.02 2.88
N CYS A 148 -4.03 8.71 3.09
CA CYS A 148 -3.58 7.72 2.11
C CYS A 148 -4.73 6.83 1.61
N ASN A 149 -4.51 6.09 0.53
CA ASN A 149 -5.49 5.21 -0.10
C ASN A 149 -6.75 5.98 -0.56
N CYS A 150 -7.96 5.57 -0.18
CA CYS A 150 -9.20 6.24 -0.64
C CYS A 150 -9.35 7.67 -0.12
N ARG A 151 -8.53 8.06 0.87
CA ARG A 151 -8.48 9.40 1.48
C ARG A 151 -7.33 10.25 0.98
N SER A 152 -6.63 9.76 -0.04
CA SER A 152 -5.65 10.58 -0.74
C SER A 152 -6.37 11.77 -1.41
N HIS A 153 -5.65 12.88 -1.61
CA HIS A 153 -6.13 13.95 -2.50
C HIS A 153 -6.34 13.46 -3.94
N VAL A 154 -5.72 12.32 -4.30
CA VAL A 154 -5.82 11.70 -5.62
C VAL A 154 -7.10 10.88 -5.73
N THR A 155 -8.04 11.37 -6.54
CA THR A 155 -9.26 10.66 -6.94
C THR A 155 -9.31 10.56 -8.47
N PHE A 156 -9.79 9.42 -8.97
CA PHE A 156 -9.97 9.16 -10.39
C PHE A 156 -11.23 9.86 -10.88
N GLU A 157 -11.06 10.58 -11.98
CA GLU A 157 -12.14 11.25 -12.70
C GLU A 157 -12.12 10.75 -14.14
N SER A 158 -13.22 10.15 -14.60
CA SER A 158 -13.27 9.55 -15.95
C SER A 158 -13.04 10.55 -17.09
N SER A 159 -13.30 11.83 -16.84
CA SER A 159 -13.08 12.93 -17.79
C SER A 159 -11.61 13.35 -17.95
N LYS A 160 -10.70 12.89 -17.08
CA LYS A 160 -9.27 13.26 -17.13
C LYS A 160 -8.46 12.30 -18.00
N GLU A 161 -7.58 12.85 -18.84
CA GLU A 161 -6.67 12.10 -19.72
C GLU A 161 -5.37 11.66 -19.02
N TYR A 162 -5.46 10.78 -18.01
CA TYR A 162 -4.28 10.28 -17.29
C TYR A 162 -3.27 9.53 -18.17
N VAL A 163 -3.73 8.83 -19.21
CA VAL A 163 -2.86 8.16 -20.19
C VAL A 163 -1.88 9.17 -20.82
N ARG A 164 -2.32 10.39 -21.10
CA ARG A 164 -1.47 11.46 -21.63
C ARG A 164 -0.43 11.91 -20.60
N LEU A 165 -0.81 12.02 -19.32
CA LEU A 165 0.10 12.40 -18.24
C LEU A 165 1.29 11.44 -18.12
N VAL A 166 1.06 10.13 -18.25
CA VAL A 166 2.14 9.14 -18.21
C VAL A 166 2.97 9.09 -19.50
N GLY A 167 2.59 9.80 -20.56
CA GLY A 167 3.31 9.84 -21.84
C GLY A 167 2.68 9.01 -22.97
N GLY A 168 1.37 8.74 -22.91
CA GLY A 168 0.61 8.05 -23.94
C GLY A 168 0.48 6.53 -23.75
N PHE A 169 -0.35 5.90 -24.59
CA PHE A 169 -0.69 4.48 -24.51
C PHE A 169 0.53 3.54 -24.58
N GLU A 170 1.50 3.83 -25.45
CA GLU A 170 2.70 2.98 -25.56
C GLU A 170 3.56 3.02 -24.29
N LYS A 171 3.67 4.19 -23.65
CA LYS A 171 4.36 4.33 -22.37
C LYS A 171 3.62 3.58 -21.27
N LEU A 172 2.29 3.70 -21.20
CA LEU A 172 1.46 2.92 -20.26
C LEU A 172 1.63 1.41 -20.48
N LYS A 173 1.56 0.94 -21.72
CA LYS A 173 1.74 -0.47 -22.08
C LYS A 173 3.11 -1.00 -21.64
N ARG A 174 4.16 -0.19 -21.78
CA ARG A 174 5.50 -0.52 -21.26
C ARG A 174 5.54 -0.57 -19.74
N LEU A 175 4.93 0.39 -19.04
CA LEU A 175 4.83 0.39 -17.57
C LEU A 175 4.12 -0.87 -17.07
N LYS A 176 2.96 -1.22 -17.66
CA LYS A 176 2.20 -2.44 -17.36
C LYS A 176 3.05 -3.69 -17.59
N ARG A 177 3.72 -3.81 -18.75
CA ARG A 177 4.59 -4.95 -19.06
C ARG A 177 5.74 -5.10 -18.08
N ASN A 178 6.44 -4.01 -17.76
CA ASN A 178 7.56 -4.03 -16.82
C ASN A 178 7.10 -4.45 -15.42
N LEU A 179 5.94 -3.96 -14.99
CA LEU A 179 5.36 -4.34 -13.71
C LEU A 179 4.96 -5.81 -13.69
N VAL A 180 4.27 -6.29 -14.73
CA VAL A 180 3.87 -7.70 -14.88
C VAL A 180 5.10 -8.62 -14.89
N ALA A 181 6.17 -8.24 -15.60
CA ALA A 181 7.42 -9.00 -15.63
C ALA A 181 8.08 -9.12 -14.24
N GLY A 182 7.91 -8.12 -13.38
CA GLY A 182 8.39 -8.14 -12.00
C GLY A 182 7.72 -9.19 -11.11
N PHE A 183 6.56 -9.74 -11.49
CA PHE A 183 5.90 -10.82 -10.75
C PHE A 183 6.46 -12.22 -11.06
N GLY A 184 7.33 -12.34 -12.07
CA GLY A 184 7.89 -13.62 -12.53
C GLY A 184 6.84 -14.53 -13.18
N ASP A 185 7.22 -15.77 -13.49
CA ASP A 185 6.30 -16.74 -14.09
C ASP A 185 5.19 -17.18 -13.13
N VAL A 186 4.06 -17.65 -13.67
CA VAL A 186 3.01 -18.27 -12.86
C VAL A 186 3.52 -19.65 -12.45
N PRO A 187 3.71 -19.94 -11.15
CA PRO A 187 4.05 -21.29 -10.73
C PRO A 187 2.92 -22.26 -11.10
N VAL A 188 3.25 -23.54 -11.27
CA VAL A 188 2.24 -24.58 -11.48
C VAL A 188 1.31 -24.60 -10.25
N ILE A 189 0.04 -24.24 -10.46
CA ILE A 189 -0.99 -24.29 -9.43
C ILE A 189 -1.63 -25.68 -9.47
N HIS A 190 -1.78 -26.32 -8.30
CA HIS A 190 -2.44 -27.62 -8.23
C HIS A 190 -3.84 -27.57 -8.84
N ALA A 191 -4.12 -28.55 -9.70
CA ALA A 191 -5.33 -28.58 -10.53
C ALA A 191 -6.62 -28.47 -9.71
N HIS A 192 -6.70 -29.12 -8.53
CA HIS A 192 -7.89 -29.11 -7.68
C HIS A 192 -8.34 -27.71 -7.22
N TYR A 193 -7.46 -26.71 -7.25
CA TYR A 193 -7.84 -25.31 -7.00
C TYR A 193 -8.45 -24.62 -8.21
N VAL A 194 -7.99 -24.95 -9.43
CA VAL A 194 -8.18 -24.10 -10.62
C VAL A 194 -8.72 -24.85 -11.85
N GLU A 195 -9.12 -26.11 -11.71
CA GLU A 195 -9.73 -26.95 -12.77
C GLU A 195 -10.99 -26.33 -13.37
N GLN A 196 -11.78 -25.62 -12.55
CA GLN A 196 -13.04 -25.01 -12.96
C GLN A 196 -12.94 -23.47 -12.93
N PRO A 197 -13.76 -22.75 -13.72
CA PRO A 197 -13.92 -21.31 -13.59
C PRO A 197 -14.24 -20.88 -12.17
N PHE A 198 -13.59 -19.82 -11.69
CA PHE A 198 -13.77 -19.34 -10.32
C PHE A 198 -13.74 -17.81 -10.19
N PHE A 199 -14.39 -17.31 -9.14
CA PHE A 199 -14.16 -15.97 -8.60
C PHE A 199 -13.19 -16.03 -7.44
N LEU A 200 -12.30 -15.04 -7.36
CA LEU A 200 -11.35 -14.92 -6.24
C LEU A 200 -11.84 -13.83 -5.29
N VAL A 201 -11.98 -14.16 -4.01
CA VAL A 201 -12.28 -13.21 -2.94
C VAL A 201 -11.04 -13.06 -2.07
N ALA A 202 -10.44 -11.88 -2.09
CA ALA A 202 -9.25 -11.60 -1.28
C ALA A 202 -9.64 -11.05 0.10
N GLN A 203 -9.25 -11.79 1.13
CA GLN A 203 -9.41 -11.36 2.52
C GLN A 203 -8.36 -10.31 2.90
N GLN A 204 -8.61 -9.58 3.98
CA GLN A 204 -7.73 -8.52 4.50
C GLN A 204 -7.14 -8.90 5.86
N PRO A 205 -5.96 -8.36 6.25
CA PRO A 205 -5.31 -8.75 7.49
C PRO A 205 -6.08 -8.28 8.72
N LYS A 206 -6.00 -9.09 9.77
CA LYS A 206 -6.55 -8.81 11.10
C LYS A 206 -5.91 -7.63 11.84
N THR A 207 -4.75 -7.15 11.41
CA THR A 207 -3.90 -6.25 12.21
C THR A 207 -4.59 -4.93 12.56
N GLY A 208 -5.23 -4.87 13.74
CA GLY A 208 -5.50 -3.70 14.60
C GLY A 208 -6.21 -2.48 14.02
N ASN A 209 -6.53 -2.48 12.73
CA ASN A 209 -7.09 -1.35 12.00
C ASN A 209 -8.37 -1.81 11.31
N ASP A 210 -9.33 -2.24 12.13
CA ASP A 210 -10.77 -2.30 11.83
C ASP A 210 -11.26 -1.05 11.09
N LEU A 211 -10.51 0.06 11.23
CA LEU A 211 -10.60 1.32 10.51
C LEU A 211 -10.51 1.21 8.98
N VAL A 212 -9.68 0.33 8.37
CA VAL A 212 -9.60 0.28 6.89
C VAL A 212 -10.93 -0.15 6.28
N PHE A 213 -11.68 -0.99 6.99
CA PHE A 213 -13.01 -1.43 6.61
C PHE A 213 -14.12 -0.47 7.10
N LEU A 214 -14.09 -0.02 8.36
CA LEU A 214 -15.04 0.98 8.87
C LEU A 214 -15.00 2.30 8.09
N LYS A 215 -13.84 2.64 7.53
CA LYS A 215 -13.60 3.81 6.68
C LYS A 215 -13.67 3.50 5.18
N SER A 216 -13.99 2.25 4.80
CA SER A 216 -14.18 1.87 3.40
C SER A 216 -15.58 2.19 2.87
N GLY A 217 -16.47 2.77 3.67
CA GLY A 217 -17.86 3.02 3.25
C GLY A 217 -18.69 1.74 3.05
N ALA A 218 -18.13 0.54 3.27
CA ALA A 218 -18.84 -0.72 3.15
C ALA A 218 -19.95 -0.81 4.21
N SER A 219 -21.20 -1.00 3.77
CA SER A 219 -22.40 -1.14 4.61
C SER A 219 -22.44 -2.40 5.49
N LEU A 220 -21.37 -3.19 5.49
CA LEU A 220 -21.20 -4.43 6.26
C LEU A 220 -20.84 -4.17 7.75
N GLY A 221 -20.76 -2.91 8.19
CA GLY A 221 -20.30 -2.51 9.53
C GLY A 221 -21.36 -2.41 10.64
N GLY A 222 -22.66 -2.61 10.34
CA GLY A 222 -23.76 -2.30 11.27
C GLY A 222 -23.87 -3.17 12.54
N SER A 223 -23.20 -4.33 12.60
CA SER A 223 -23.49 -5.34 13.65
C SER A 223 -22.25 -5.91 14.37
N ILE A 224 -21.05 -5.39 14.12
CA ILE A 224 -19.81 -6.05 14.55
C ILE A 224 -19.21 -5.38 15.80
N GLN A 225 -19.24 -6.09 16.94
CA GLN A 225 -18.68 -5.63 18.22
C GLN A 225 -17.15 -5.48 18.17
N GLN A 226 -16.63 -4.38 18.72
CA GLN A 226 -15.18 -4.10 18.79
C GLN A 226 -14.43 -5.21 19.56
N GLY A 227 -13.34 -5.72 18.99
CA GLY A 227 -12.46 -6.74 19.62
C GLY A 227 -12.47 -8.14 18.96
N LYS A 228 -13.57 -8.53 18.30
CA LYS A 228 -13.66 -9.75 17.45
C LYS A 228 -13.73 -9.43 15.94
N PHE A 229 -13.55 -8.15 15.63
CA PHE A 229 -13.93 -7.53 14.37
C PHE A 229 -13.35 -8.20 13.13
N SER A 230 -12.08 -8.61 13.14
CA SER A 230 -11.39 -9.15 11.95
C SER A 230 -11.76 -10.57 11.55
N THR A 231 -11.93 -11.50 12.51
CA THR A 231 -12.40 -12.86 12.20
C THR A 231 -13.89 -12.83 11.84
N GLN A 232 -14.67 -12.02 12.55
CA GLN A 232 -16.08 -11.79 12.23
C GLN A 232 -16.24 -11.08 10.89
N LEU A 233 -15.34 -10.17 10.53
CA LEU A 233 -15.34 -9.49 9.24
C LEU A 233 -14.97 -10.43 8.11
N GLY A 234 -13.90 -11.22 8.26
CA GLY A 234 -13.51 -12.18 7.24
C GLY A 234 -14.62 -13.20 6.99
N GLN A 235 -15.29 -13.66 8.06
CA GLN A 235 -16.47 -14.51 7.96
C GLN A 235 -17.67 -13.76 7.36
N ALA A 236 -17.95 -12.52 7.77
CA ALA A 236 -19.06 -11.73 7.24
C ALA A 236 -18.89 -11.43 5.74
N LEU A 237 -17.65 -11.23 5.27
CA LEU A 237 -17.35 -11.11 3.85
C LEU A 237 -17.64 -12.42 3.11
N ILE A 238 -17.29 -13.57 3.71
CA ILE A 238 -17.63 -14.88 3.15
C ILE A 238 -19.15 -15.02 3.09
N ASP A 239 -19.84 -14.86 4.21
CA ASP A 239 -21.29 -15.01 4.32
C ASP A 239 -22.02 -14.08 3.35
N TYR A 240 -21.56 -12.83 3.22
CA TYR A 240 -22.12 -11.87 2.27
C TYR A 240 -21.94 -12.32 0.81
N VAL A 241 -20.74 -12.77 0.44
CA VAL A 241 -20.48 -13.24 -0.92
C VAL A 241 -21.25 -14.53 -1.22
N GLU A 242 -21.31 -15.46 -0.26
CA GLU A 242 -22.04 -16.73 -0.39
C GLU A 242 -23.56 -16.57 -0.35
N SER A 243 -24.08 -15.45 0.20
CA SER A 243 -25.52 -15.13 0.16
C SER A 243 -26.05 -14.89 -1.26
N VAL A 244 -25.16 -14.67 -2.22
CA VAL A 244 -25.48 -14.41 -3.62
C VAL A 244 -25.12 -15.64 -4.45
N PRO A 245 -26.09 -16.27 -5.15
CA PRO A 245 -25.80 -17.39 -6.03
C PRO A 245 -24.78 -17.03 -7.11
N SER A 246 -23.78 -17.90 -7.29
CA SER A 246 -22.75 -17.78 -8.32
C SER A 246 -22.80 -18.98 -9.26
N SER A 247 -22.60 -18.73 -10.56
CA SER A 247 -22.46 -19.78 -11.58
C SER A 247 -21.07 -20.45 -11.56
N CYS A 248 -20.15 -19.95 -10.74
CA CYS A 248 -18.77 -20.41 -10.65
C CYS A 248 -18.38 -20.63 -9.18
N ARG A 249 -17.40 -21.51 -8.96
CA ARG A 249 -16.78 -21.71 -7.64
C ARG A 249 -16.21 -20.40 -7.11
N ILE A 250 -16.28 -20.20 -5.80
CA ILE A 250 -15.65 -19.06 -5.13
C ILE A 250 -14.44 -19.56 -4.34
N ILE A 251 -13.30 -18.94 -4.60
CA ILE A 251 -12.06 -19.16 -3.86
C ILE A 251 -11.81 -17.97 -2.96
N PHE A 252 -11.86 -18.18 -1.66
CA PHE A 252 -11.49 -17.21 -0.64
C PHE A 252 -10.00 -17.38 -0.32
N ALA A 253 -9.22 -16.31 -0.45
CA ALA A 253 -7.78 -16.32 -0.15
C ALA A 253 -7.48 -15.47 1.09
N GLN A 254 -6.95 -16.08 2.14
CA GLN A 254 -6.53 -15.41 3.36
C GLN A 254 -5.36 -14.45 3.09
N HIS A 255 -5.37 -13.28 3.72
CA HIS A 255 -4.25 -12.34 3.61
C HIS A 255 -2.97 -12.95 4.23
N PRO A 256 -1.79 -12.85 3.58
CA PRO A 256 -0.55 -13.44 4.09
C PRO A 256 -0.07 -12.84 5.43
N GLY A 257 -0.47 -11.60 5.73
CA GLY A 257 -0.23 -10.95 7.02
C GLY A 257 -1.21 -11.33 8.12
N ASP A 258 -2.23 -12.15 7.84
CA ASP A 258 -3.11 -12.74 8.84
C ASP A 258 -2.51 -14.08 9.30
N PHE A 259 -1.66 -14.03 10.32
CA PHE A 259 -0.97 -15.21 10.85
C PHE A 259 -1.85 -16.06 11.78
N HIS A 260 -3.09 -15.65 12.02
CA HIS A 260 -4.02 -16.43 12.83
C HIS A 260 -4.67 -17.52 11.98
N ARG A 261 -4.65 -18.75 12.51
CA ARG A 261 -5.42 -19.88 11.96
C ARG A 261 -6.90 -19.74 12.31
N ASN A 262 -7.53 -18.67 11.82
CA ASN A 262 -8.97 -18.53 11.92
C ASN A 262 -9.60 -19.61 11.03
N ARG A 263 -10.40 -20.51 11.60
CA ARG A 263 -11.17 -21.48 10.81
C ARG A 263 -12.40 -20.78 10.26
N TYR A 264 -12.26 -20.15 9.09
CA TYR A 264 -13.40 -19.62 8.37
C TYR A 264 -14.28 -20.78 7.89
N ARG A 265 -15.59 -20.57 7.96
CA ARG A 265 -16.59 -21.49 7.43
C ARG A 265 -16.90 -21.06 6.01
N VAL A 266 -16.81 -21.98 5.07
CA VAL A 266 -17.04 -21.77 3.64
C VAL A 266 -17.95 -22.89 3.18
N ASN A 267 -18.92 -22.60 2.30
CA ASN A 267 -19.81 -23.60 1.75
C ASN A 267 -19.03 -24.71 1.03
N SER A 268 -19.56 -25.93 1.02
CA SER A 268 -18.87 -27.11 0.49
C SER A 268 -18.50 -27.03 -0.99
N CYS A 269 -19.21 -26.19 -1.77
CA CYS A 269 -18.92 -25.93 -3.18
C CYS A 269 -17.82 -24.87 -3.40
N ASN A 270 -17.38 -24.20 -2.34
CA ASN A 270 -16.39 -23.11 -2.36
C ASN A 270 -15.09 -23.54 -1.67
N THR A 271 -14.07 -22.68 -1.65
CA THR A 271 -12.75 -23.05 -1.14
C THR A 271 -12.08 -21.93 -0.38
N MET A 272 -11.49 -22.29 0.76
CA MET A 272 -10.63 -21.41 1.54
C MET A 272 -9.17 -21.78 1.32
N ILE A 273 -8.35 -20.80 0.94
CA ILE A 273 -6.89 -20.89 0.86
C ILE A 273 -6.32 -20.09 2.03
N TYR A 274 -5.61 -20.77 2.92
CA TYR A 274 -5.04 -20.18 4.13
C TYR A 274 -3.66 -19.57 3.87
N ALA A 275 -3.28 -18.57 4.66
CA ALA A 275 -1.99 -17.91 4.53
C ALA A 275 -0.84 -18.93 4.67
N GLY A 276 0.09 -18.91 3.73
CA GLY A 276 1.23 -19.85 3.70
C GLY A 276 0.88 -21.27 3.23
N HIS A 277 -0.37 -21.55 2.86
CA HIS A 277 -0.83 -22.84 2.36
C HIS A 277 -1.50 -22.67 0.99
N GLY A 278 -0.94 -23.28 -0.04
CA GLY A 278 -1.48 -23.22 -1.40
C GLY A 278 -0.92 -22.06 -2.25
N PRO A 279 -1.56 -21.75 -3.39
CA PRO A 279 -1.05 -20.75 -4.34
C PRO A 279 -1.16 -19.33 -3.78
N ARG A 280 -0.28 -18.43 -4.25
CA ARG A 280 -0.37 -17.00 -3.88
C ARG A 280 -1.61 -16.40 -4.54
N THR A 281 -2.23 -15.43 -3.87
CA THR A 281 -3.40 -14.71 -4.41
C THR A 281 -3.15 -14.17 -5.81
N ILE A 282 -1.96 -13.61 -6.07
CA ILE A 282 -1.60 -13.08 -7.39
C ILE A 282 -1.51 -14.16 -8.47
N ASP A 283 -1.14 -15.39 -8.13
CA ASP A 283 -1.06 -16.49 -9.09
C ASP A 283 -2.48 -16.94 -9.50
N LEU A 284 -3.42 -16.93 -8.55
CA LEU A 284 -4.83 -17.19 -8.81
C LEU A 284 -5.45 -16.11 -9.72
N VAL A 285 -5.16 -14.83 -9.48
CA VAL A 285 -5.60 -13.70 -10.34
C VAL A 285 -5.14 -13.90 -11.79
N ARG A 286 -3.91 -14.39 -11.98
CA ARG A 286 -3.30 -14.57 -13.29
C ARG A 286 -3.89 -15.77 -14.05
N HIS A 287 -4.37 -16.77 -13.33
CA HIS A 287 -4.86 -18.01 -13.91
C HIS A 287 -6.02 -17.78 -14.90
N VAL A 288 -6.02 -18.51 -16.03
CA VAL A 288 -7.00 -18.34 -17.12
C VAL A 288 -8.45 -18.50 -16.65
N ASN A 289 -8.68 -19.42 -15.70
CA ASN A 289 -10.00 -19.70 -15.14
C ASN A 289 -10.48 -18.67 -14.10
N CYS A 290 -9.67 -17.68 -13.73
CA CYS A 290 -10.13 -16.58 -12.87
C CYS A 290 -11.07 -15.66 -13.65
N ARG A 291 -12.35 -15.66 -13.25
CA ARG A 291 -13.42 -14.87 -13.86
C ARG A 291 -13.50 -13.44 -13.34
N GLY A 292 -13.03 -13.21 -12.12
CA GLY A 292 -13.02 -11.88 -11.53
C GLY A 292 -12.49 -11.91 -10.09
N VAL A 293 -12.17 -10.72 -9.57
CA VAL A 293 -11.59 -10.54 -8.24
C VAL A 293 -12.49 -9.63 -7.42
N ILE A 294 -12.82 -10.07 -6.20
CA ILE A 294 -13.65 -9.37 -5.24
C ILE A 294 -12.78 -9.05 -4.04
N ALA A 295 -12.81 -7.82 -3.56
CA ALA A 295 -12.22 -7.44 -2.28
C ALA A 295 -12.95 -6.20 -1.74
N ILE A 296 -12.71 -5.86 -0.49
CA ILE A 296 -13.20 -4.61 0.09
C ILE A 296 -12.50 -3.42 -0.59
N ASN A 297 -11.24 -3.19 -0.25
CA ASN A 297 -10.41 -2.12 -0.84
C ASN A 297 -8.93 -2.55 -0.91
N SER A 298 -8.70 -3.81 -1.25
CA SER A 298 -7.35 -4.39 -1.31
C SER A 298 -6.63 -4.01 -2.61
N ASN A 299 -5.32 -3.78 -2.52
CA ASN A 299 -4.48 -3.50 -3.70
C ASN A 299 -4.49 -4.61 -4.74
N ILE A 300 -4.88 -5.84 -4.38
CA ILE A 300 -5.07 -6.95 -5.32
C ILE A 300 -6.05 -6.58 -6.44
N LEU A 301 -6.98 -5.64 -6.20
CA LEU A 301 -7.90 -5.15 -7.23
C LEU A 301 -7.13 -4.35 -8.30
N HIS A 302 -6.20 -3.48 -7.90
CA HIS A 302 -5.34 -2.77 -8.85
C HIS A 302 -4.46 -3.76 -9.64
N GLU A 303 -3.89 -4.73 -8.93
CA GLU A 303 -3.07 -5.79 -9.54
C GLU A 303 -3.89 -6.56 -10.58
N ALA A 304 -5.11 -6.98 -10.25
CA ALA A 304 -6.01 -7.71 -11.15
C ALA A 304 -6.33 -6.95 -12.46
N LEU A 305 -6.46 -5.62 -12.39
CA LEU A 305 -6.63 -4.79 -13.59
C LEU A 305 -5.44 -4.91 -14.58
N LEU A 306 -4.22 -5.19 -14.11
CA LEU A 306 -3.05 -5.39 -14.99
C LEU A 306 -3.23 -6.61 -15.92
N TRP A 307 -3.89 -7.66 -15.43
CA TRP A 307 -4.23 -8.87 -16.19
C TRP A 307 -5.62 -8.81 -16.83
N GLN A 308 -6.19 -7.62 -16.95
CA GLN A 308 -7.51 -7.42 -17.55
C GLN A 308 -8.61 -8.21 -16.85
N ARG A 309 -8.42 -8.52 -15.56
CA ARG A 309 -9.43 -9.21 -14.78
C ARG A 309 -10.52 -8.21 -14.37
N PRO A 310 -11.79 -8.59 -14.50
CA PRO A 310 -12.91 -7.92 -13.87
C PRO A 310 -12.70 -7.80 -12.36
N VAL A 311 -13.03 -6.65 -11.79
CA VAL A 311 -12.82 -6.39 -10.37
C VAL A 311 -14.05 -5.78 -9.73
N LEU A 312 -14.36 -6.21 -8.51
CA LEU A 312 -15.40 -5.63 -7.68
C LEU A 312 -14.77 -5.16 -6.37
N ALA A 313 -14.96 -3.87 -6.08
CA ALA A 313 -14.61 -3.27 -4.81
C ALA A 313 -15.88 -3.16 -3.96
N LEU A 314 -15.89 -3.77 -2.77
CA LEU A 314 -16.99 -3.66 -1.80
C LEU A 314 -16.85 -2.43 -0.90
N GLY A 315 -15.69 -1.77 -0.94
CA GLY A 315 -15.41 -0.54 -0.25
C GLY A 315 -14.83 0.53 -1.18
N GLU A 316 -14.56 1.69 -0.61
CA GLU A 316 -14.06 2.87 -1.30
C GLU A 316 -12.65 2.65 -1.86
N MET A 317 -12.52 2.95 -3.15
CA MET A 317 -11.28 3.01 -3.91
C MET A 317 -11.00 4.46 -4.33
N GLN A 318 -9.84 4.71 -4.94
CA GLN A 318 -9.48 6.02 -5.52
C GLN A 318 -10.31 6.39 -6.76
N ALA A 319 -11.54 5.88 -6.90
CA ALA A 319 -12.47 6.22 -7.98
C ALA A 319 -13.73 6.94 -7.49
N GLY A 320 -13.87 7.14 -6.18
CA GLY A 320 -15.07 7.71 -5.58
C GLY A 320 -16.35 6.97 -5.99
N PRO A 321 -17.52 7.49 -5.63
CA PRO A 321 -18.81 6.95 -6.05
C PRO A 321 -19.22 7.37 -7.47
N ALA A 322 -18.28 7.77 -8.34
CA ALA A 322 -18.59 8.28 -9.67
C ALA A 322 -19.27 7.21 -10.56
N VAL A 323 -20.17 7.67 -11.45
CA VAL A 323 -20.99 6.81 -12.34
C VAL A 323 -20.13 5.99 -13.32
N GLU A 324 -18.91 6.46 -13.63
CA GLU A 324 -17.94 5.74 -14.47
C GLU A 324 -16.69 5.37 -13.68
N SER A 325 -16.51 4.08 -13.47
CA SER A 325 -15.43 3.53 -12.66
C SER A 325 -14.93 2.23 -13.29
N PRO A 326 -13.63 1.89 -13.16
CA PRO A 326 -13.12 0.58 -13.58
C PRO A 326 -13.49 -0.54 -12.61
N PHE A 327 -14.27 -0.25 -11.56
CA PHE A 327 -14.76 -1.24 -10.59
C PHE A 327 -16.22 -1.58 -10.86
N SER A 328 -16.57 -2.84 -10.59
CA SER A 328 -17.97 -3.29 -10.68
C SER A 328 -18.85 -2.59 -9.70
N GLY A 329 -20.12 -2.44 -10.10
CA GLY A 329 -21.21 -2.09 -9.20
C GLY A 329 -21.54 -3.23 -8.24
N LYS A 330 -22.79 -3.69 -8.28
CA LYS A 330 -23.31 -4.61 -7.27
C LYS A 330 -22.75 -6.03 -7.42
N LEU A 331 -22.52 -6.70 -6.28
CA LEU A 331 -22.05 -8.08 -6.20
C LEU A 331 -22.91 -9.06 -7.01
N GLN A 332 -24.24 -8.90 -6.93
CA GLN A 332 -25.20 -9.74 -7.64
C GLN A 332 -25.01 -9.69 -9.15
N ASP A 333 -24.83 -8.50 -9.71
CA ASP A 333 -24.64 -8.31 -11.15
C ASP A 333 -23.29 -8.87 -11.59
N PHE A 334 -22.25 -8.65 -10.79
CA PHE A 334 -20.90 -9.16 -11.05
C PHE A 334 -20.84 -10.70 -11.11
N LEU A 335 -21.45 -11.37 -10.14
CA LEU A 335 -21.48 -12.82 -10.08
C LEU A 335 -22.37 -13.42 -11.17
N ARG A 336 -23.56 -12.85 -11.42
CA ARG A 336 -24.49 -13.32 -12.48
C ARG A 336 -23.92 -13.16 -13.88
N ALA A 337 -23.20 -12.06 -14.13
CA ALA A 337 -22.54 -11.86 -15.42
C ALA A 337 -21.33 -12.79 -15.63
N GLY A 338 -21.00 -13.65 -14.67
CA GLY A 338 -19.82 -14.53 -14.75
C GLY A 338 -18.52 -13.74 -14.79
N GLY A 339 -18.51 -12.56 -14.15
CA GLY A 339 -17.40 -11.62 -14.22
C GLY A 339 -17.32 -10.88 -15.57
N LYS A 340 -18.20 -11.11 -16.54
CA LYS A 340 -18.24 -10.25 -17.73
C LYS A 340 -18.69 -8.87 -17.28
N GLN A 341 -17.79 -7.90 -17.36
CA GLN A 341 -18.04 -6.57 -16.82
C GLN A 341 -17.96 -5.52 -17.92
N SER A 342 -18.80 -4.49 -17.81
CA SER A 342 -18.90 -3.32 -18.68
C SER A 342 -17.71 -2.35 -18.57
N ASN A 343 -16.60 -2.76 -17.93
CA ASN A 343 -15.42 -1.92 -17.79
C ASN A 343 -14.83 -1.66 -19.17
N CYS A 344 -15.04 -0.45 -19.70
CA CYS A 344 -14.36 -0.01 -20.89
C CYS A 344 -12.85 -0.19 -20.68
N ALA A 345 -12.17 -0.87 -21.59
CA ALA A 345 -10.72 -1.06 -21.53
C ALA A 345 -9.98 0.27 -21.34
N GLU A 346 -10.57 1.35 -21.86
CA GLU A 346 -10.14 2.73 -21.69
C GLU A 346 -10.20 3.21 -20.23
N LEU A 347 -11.33 3.07 -19.53
CA LEU A 347 -11.45 3.49 -18.11
C LEU A 347 -10.41 2.79 -17.23
N ARG A 348 -10.15 1.51 -17.49
CA ARG A 348 -9.10 0.74 -16.82
C ARG A 348 -7.71 1.32 -17.09
N ASP A 349 -7.42 1.65 -18.34
CA ASP A 349 -6.11 2.19 -18.72
C ASP A 349 -5.92 3.62 -18.18
N GLN A 350 -6.97 4.45 -18.17
CA GLN A 350 -6.97 5.76 -17.52
C GLN A 350 -6.73 5.62 -16.01
N TYR A 351 -7.41 4.69 -15.36
CA TYR A 351 -7.24 4.47 -13.92
C TYR A 351 -5.83 3.97 -13.57
N LEU A 352 -5.31 2.98 -14.30
CA LEU A 352 -3.94 2.51 -14.11
C LEU A 352 -2.91 3.62 -14.39
N ALA A 353 -3.14 4.45 -15.41
CA ALA A 353 -2.30 5.60 -15.69
C ALA A 353 -2.32 6.64 -14.56
N MET A 354 -3.47 6.89 -13.93
CA MET A 354 -3.57 7.72 -12.74
C MET A 354 -2.68 7.17 -11.62
N LEU A 355 -2.81 5.88 -11.29
CA LEU A 355 -1.97 5.28 -10.24
C LEU A 355 -0.48 5.49 -10.54
N PHE A 356 -0.02 5.20 -11.76
CA PHE A 356 1.37 5.41 -12.13
C PHE A 356 1.82 6.88 -12.12
N ALA A 357 0.94 7.82 -12.48
CA ALA A 357 1.24 9.24 -12.52
C ALA A 357 1.44 9.84 -11.12
N TYR A 358 0.67 9.38 -10.13
CA TYR A 358 0.56 9.95 -8.79
C TYR A 358 1.32 9.19 -7.68
N GLN A 359 2.34 8.42 -8.06
CA GLN A 359 3.19 7.71 -7.10
C GLN A 359 4.61 8.24 -7.13
N TRP A 360 5.22 8.38 -5.94
CA TRP A 360 6.60 8.82 -5.74
C TRP A 360 7.54 7.62 -5.61
N THR A 361 8.74 7.72 -6.18
CA THR A 361 9.79 6.72 -6.05
C THR A 361 10.77 7.15 -4.96
N LEU A 362 11.62 6.23 -4.51
CA LEU A 362 12.69 6.58 -3.57
C LEU A 362 13.66 7.61 -4.16
N SER A 363 13.95 7.52 -5.46
CA SER A 363 14.84 8.44 -6.16
C SER A 363 14.30 9.87 -6.21
N ASP A 364 12.98 10.04 -6.31
CA ASP A 364 12.37 11.38 -6.24
C ASP A 364 12.63 12.06 -4.90
N LEU A 365 12.65 11.28 -3.82
CA LEU A 365 12.92 11.77 -2.47
C LEU A 365 14.41 12.01 -2.22
N GLN A 366 15.25 11.46 -3.08
CA GLN A 366 16.69 11.71 -3.07
C GLN A 366 17.03 13.00 -3.82
N GLU A 367 16.18 13.45 -4.75
CA GLU A 367 16.40 14.71 -5.45
C GLU A 367 15.91 15.92 -4.66
N PRO A 368 16.80 16.86 -4.28
CA PRO A 368 16.49 17.90 -3.31
C PRO A 368 15.45 18.91 -3.81
N LEU A 369 15.45 19.23 -5.11
CA LEU A 369 14.46 20.14 -5.69
C LEU A 369 13.07 19.51 -5.70
N ILE A 370 12.96 18.23 -6.09
CA ILE A 370 11.70 17.49 -6.06
C ILE A 370 11.19 17.38 -4.62
N LEU A 371 12.05 16.99 -3.68
CA LEU A 371 11.67 16.87 -2.28
C LEU A 371 11.20 18.21 -1.69
N ARG A 372 11.84 19.32 -2.04
CA ARG A 372 11.42 20.65 -1.59
C ARG A 372 10.01 20.98 -2.05
N GLU A 373 9.69 20.71 -3.31
CA GLU A 373 8.33 20.92 -3.84
C GLU A 373 7.31 20.03 -3.13
N ILE A 374 7.63 18.75 -2.89
CA ILE A 374 6.77 17.86 -2.10
C ILE A 374 6.45 18.44 -0.72
N LEU A 375 7.47 18.92 -0.01
CA LEU A 375 7.29 19.47 1.33
C LEU A 375 6.45 20.76 1.32
N ARG A 376 6.62 21.61 0.29
CA ARG A 376 5.85 22.83 0.10
C ARG A 376 4.38 22.58 -0.25
N ASP A 377 4.09 21.74 -1.24
CA ASP A 377 2.72 21.49 -1.69
C ASP A 377 2.50 20.11 -2.35
N VAL A 378 2.64 19.01 -1.60
CA VAL A 378 2.40 17.66 -2.12
C VAL A 378 1.07 17.44 -2.89
N ASP A 379 -0.01 18.12 -2.54
CA ASP A 379 -1.34 17.86 -3.12
C ASP A 379 -1.53 18.53 -4.49
N GLY A 380 -0.80 19.60 -4.77
CA GLY A 380 -0.80 20.29 -6.07
C GLY A 380 0.10 19.63 -7.11
N LEU A 381 0.87 18.60 -6.74
CA LEU A 381 1.90 18.02 -7.60
C LEU A 381 1.44 16.77 -8.35
N VAL A 382 1.88 16.69 -9.61
CA VAL A 382 1.81 15.45 -10.40
C VAL A 382 3.24 14.91 -10.55
N PRO A 383 3.62 13.82 -9.85
CA PRO A 383 4.99 13.31 -9.82
C PRO A 383 5.64 13.15 -11.21
N CYS A 384 4.91 12.64 -12.20
CA CYS A 384 5.48 12.48 -13.55
C CYS A 384 5.80 13.80 -14.25
N THR A 385 5.09 14.89 -13.92
CA THR A 385 5.36 16.24 -14.44
C THR A 385 6.56 16.85 -13.72
N VAL A 386 6.59 16.77 -12.39
CA VAL A 386 7.69 17.26 -11.55
C VAL A 386 9.02 16.61 -11.94
N ARG A 387 9.02 15.29 -12.21
CA ARG A 387 10.20 14.58 -12.72
C ARG A 387 10.71 15.09 -14.07
N ARG A 388 9.84 15.61 -14.94
CA ARG A 388 10.29 16.18 -16.23
C ARG A 388 10.91 17.55 -16.06
N GLU A 389 10.45 18.29 -15.06
CA GLU A 389 10.93 19.64 -14.74
C GLU A 389 12.28 19.59 -14.02
N TYR A 390 12.40 18.75 -13.00
CA TYR A 390 13.55 18.71 -12.10
C TYR A 390 14.41 17.46 -12.24
N GLY A 391 13.90 16.41 -12.87
CA GLY A 391 14.67 15.20 -13.10
C GLY A 391 15.77 15.51 -14.11
N SER A 392 17.01 15.50 -13.64
CA SER A 392 18.16 15.36 -14.50
C SER A 392 17.91 14.16 -15.42
N CYS A 393 18.03 14.37 -16.75
CA CYS A 393 17.81 13.34 -17.77
C CYS A 393 18.45 12.01 -17.33
N LEU A 394 17.63 11.03 -16.95
CA LEU A 394 18.04 9.65 -16.70
C LEU A 394 18.22 8.89 -18.00
#